data_AF-A0A7X7BGQ6-F1
#
_entry.id   AF-A0A7X7BGQ6-F1
#
_cell.length_a   1.000
_cell.length_b   1.000
_cell.length_c   1.000
_cell.angle_alpha   90.00
_cell.angle_beta   90.00
_cell.angle_gamma   90.00
#
_symmetry.space_group_name_H-M   'P 1'
#
loop_
_entity.id
_entity.type
_entity.pdbx_description
1 polymer ?
#
loop_
_entity_poly.entity_id
_entity_poly.type
_entity_poly.pdbx_seq_one_letter_code
_entity_poly.pdbx_strand_id
1 'polypeptide(L)' 'MRIEIIYPEIANLLGEHGTQQLLEKTFADEEIVFTSFPDLPQFFTSKVDFIYMGAMTETSQALILNLWRPHAKDFRQQID' A
#
# COMPACT_ATOMS: atom_id res chain seq x y z
N MET A 1 -0.33 -3.05 16.25
CA MET A 1 0.30 -2.16 15.25
C MET A 1 -0.36 -2.44 13.93
N ARG A 2 -1.04 -1.49 13.29
CA ARG A 2 -1.75 -1.75 12.02
C ARG A 2 -0.84 -1.44 10.83
N ILE A 3 -0.61 -2.43 9.99
CA ILE A 3 0.21 -2.37 8.78
C ILE A 3 -0.69 -2.45 7.56
N GLU A 4 -0.46 -1.57 6.60
CA GLU A 4 -1.13 -1.63 5.30
C GLU A 4 -0.12 -1.98 4.19
N ILE A 5 -0.40 -3.04 3.45
CA ILE A 5 0.31 -3.47 2.25
C ILE A 5 -0.51 -3.02 1.04
N ILE A 6 0.01 -2.06 0.28
CA ILE A 6 -0.68 -1.43 -0.84
C ILE A 6 -0.30 -2.11 -2.16
N TYR A 7 -1.32 -2.55 -2.88
CA TYR A 7 -1.28 -3.10 -4.24
C TYR A 7 -0.27 -4.25 -4.42
N PRO A 8 -0.24 -5.27 -3.55
CA PRO A 8 0.76 -6.35 -3.58
C PRO A 8 0.82 -7.10 -4.92
N GLU A 9 -0.27 -7.10 -5.69
CA GLU A 9 -0.39 -7.76 -6.99
C GLU A 9 0.28 -7.00 -8.15
N ILE A 10 0.52 -5.69 -8.00
CA ILE A 10 1.21 -4.85 -9.02
C ILE A 10 2.48 -4.18 -8.50
N ALA A 11 2.62 -4.01 -7.19
CA ALA A 11 3.78 -3.45 -6.50
C ALA A 11 4.71 -4.56 -5.97
N ASN A 12 5.19 -5.41 -6.88
CA ASN A 12 6.01 -6.59 -6.57
C ASN A 12 7.12 -6.86 -7.61
N LEU A 13 7.71 -5.80 -8.19
CA LEU A 13 8.67 -5.91 -9.29
C LEU A 13 10.00 -6.59 -8.91
N LEU A 14 10.43 -6.49 -7.65
CA LEU A 14 11.73 -6.95 -7.16
C LEU A 14 11.62 -8.14 -6.20
N GLY A 15 10.47 -8.81 -6.18
CA GLY A 15 10.25 -9.99 -5.32
C GLY A 15 9.82 -9.64 -3.90
N GLU A 16 9.12 -8.52 -3.74
CA GLU A 16 8.51 -8.04 -2.50
C GLU A 16 7.64 -9.07 -1.78
N HIS A 17 7.18 -10.12 -2.46
CA HIS A 17 6.52 -11.26 -1.84
C HIS A 17 7.28 -11.82 -0.61
N GLY A 18 8.62 -11.87 -0.65
CA GLY A 18 9.41 -12.29 0.51
C GLY A 18 9.30 -11.33 1.70
N THR A 19 9.21 -10.03 1.42
CA THR A 19 9.01 -8.99 2.46
C THR A 19 7.59 -9.03 3.01
N GLN A 20 6.59 -9.22 2.15
CA GLN A 20 5.18 -9.38 2.55
C GLN A 20 5.02 -10.59 3.48
N GLN A 21 5.57 -11.76 3.11
CA GLN A 21 5.56 -12.94 3.97
C GLN A 21 6.29 -12.72 5.29
N LEU A 22 7.39 -11.94 5.29
CA LEU A 22 8.11 -11.62 6.51
C LEU A 22 7.23 -10.78 7.45
N LEU A 23 6.52 -9.78 6.92
CA LEU A 23 5.58 -8.97 7.70
C LEU A 23 4.44 -9.83 8.26
N GLU A 24 3.81 -10.67 7.43
CA GLU A 24 2.74 -11.60 7.86
C GLU A 24 3.23 -12.57 8.95
N LYS A 25 4.46 -13.06 8.88
CA LYS A 25 5.01 -13.96 9.91
C LYS A 25 5.44 -13.25 11.19
N THR A 26 5.71 -11.94 11.11
CA THR A 26 6.21 -11.15 12.24
C THR A 26 5.07 -10.56 13.06
N PHE A 27 3.96 -10.20 12.41
CA PHE A 27 2.81 -9.53 13.01
C PHE A 27 1.58 -10.43 12.99
N ALA A 28 0.58 -10.13 13.82
CA ALA A 28 -0.65 -10.91 13.82
C ALA A 28 -1.47 -10.65 12.54
N ASP A 29 -2.26 -11.60 12.06
CA ASP A 29 -3.01 -11.43 10.81
C ASP A 29 -3.99 -10.24 10.89
N GLU A 30 -4.60 -9.98 12.05
CA GLU A 30 -5.49 -8.83 12.27
C GLU A 30 -4.77 -7.47 12.21
N GLU A 31 -3.44 -7.48 12.24
CA GLU A 31 -2.59 -6.30 12.12
C GLU A 31 -2.24 -5.99 10.67
N ILE A 32 -2.32 -6.96 9.75
CA ILE A 32 -2.01 -6.78 8.34
C ILE A 32 -3.28 -6.50 7.53
N VAL A 33 -3.26 -5.42 6.77
CA VAL A 33 -4.32 -5.05 5.83
C VAL A 33 -3.75 -5.02 4.43
N PHE A 34 -4.41 -5.70 3.49
CA PHE A 34 -4.08 -5.63 2.08
C PHE A 34 -5.05 -4.71 1.36
N THR A 35 -4.52 -3.75 0.61
CA THR A 35 -5.31 -2.88 -0.26
C THR A 35 -5.06 -3.29 -1.71
N SER A 36 -6.07 -3.82 -2.37
CA SER A 36 -6.01 -4.23 -3.77
C SER A 36 -6.28 -3.06 -4.70
N PHE A 37 -5.65 -3.03 -5.87
CA PHE A 37 -5.97 -2.08 -6.92
C PHE A 37 -7.36 -2.41 -7.52
N PRO A 38 -8.24 -1.43 -7.79
CA PRO A 38 -8.04 0.02 -7.75
C PRO A 38 -8.60 0.70 -6.47
N ASP A 39 -8.68 0.01 -5.34
CA ASP A 39 -9.20 0.64 -4.11
C ASP A 39 -8.23 1.73 -3.62
N LEU A 40 -8.76 2.78 -3.02
CA LEU A 40 -7.92 3.78 -2.35
C LEU A 40 -7.30 3.18 -1.08
N PRO A 41 -6.06 3.55 -0.73
CA PRO A 41 -5.42 3.09 0.49
C PRO A 41 -6.29 3.36 1.75
N GLN A 42 -6.27 2.45 2.71
CA GLN A 42 -7.03 2.56 3.95
C GLN A 42 -6.49 3.63 4.89
N PHE A 43 -5.22 4.01 4.79
CA PHE A 43 -4.65 5.09 5.60
C PHE A 43 -5.37 6.44 5.41
N PHE A 44 -6.22 6.59 4.38
CA PHE A 44 -7.09 7.74 4.18
C PHE A 44 -8.18 7.88 5.23
N THR A 45 -8.75 6.76 5.65
CA THR A 45 -9.97 6.73 6.47
C THR A 45 -9.73 6.09 7.83
N SER A 46 -8.60 5.41 7.98
CA SER A 46 -8.27 4.57 9.13
C SER A 46 -6.85 4.87 9.59
N LYS A 47 -6.61 4.86 10.90
CA LYS A 47 -5.27 4.99 11.46
C LYS A 47 -4.43 3.76 11.08
N VAL A 48 -3.35 3.96 10.34
CA VAL A 48 -2.34 2.94 10.00
C VAL A 48 -1.01 3.38 10.59
N ASP A 49 -0.29 2.44 11.22
CA ASP A 49 0.99 2.73 11.89
C ASP A 49 2.19 2.52 10.95
N PHE A 50 2.06 1.67 9.93
CA PHE A 50 3.10 1.42 8.94
C PHE A 50 2.51 1.09 7.56
N ILE A 51 3.04 1.72 6.51
CA ILE A 51 2.61 1.52 5.12
C ILE A 51 3.75 0.87 4.36
N TYR A 52 3.43 -0.20 3.64
CA TYR A 52 4.34 -0.88 2.74
C TYR A 52 3.80 -0.86 1.32
N MET A 53 4.62 -0.40 0.38
CA MET A 53 4.35 -0.43 -1.05
C MET A 53 5.64 -0.82 -1.77
N GLY A 54 5.58 -1.91 -2.52
CA GLY A 54 6.75 -2.44 -3.21
C GLY A 54 7.15 -1.64 -4.45
N ALA A 55 8.27 -2.02 -5.06
CA ALA A 55 8.66 -1.47 -6.35
C ALA A 55 7.72 -1.95 -7.45
N MET A 56 7.57 -1.14 -8.49
CA MET A 56 6.66 -1.42 -9.61
C MET A 56 7.17 -0.79 -10.90
N THR A 57 6.69 -1.31 -12.04
CA THR A 57 7.02 -0.75 -13.36
C THR A 57 6.48 0.66 -13.54
N GLU A 58 7.08 1.46 -14.42
CA GLU A 58 6.58 2.81 -14.76
C GLU A 58 5.11 2.78 -15.23
N THR A 59 4.72 1.74 -15.97
CA THR A 59 3.33 1.54 -16.40
C THR A 59 2.39 1.38 -15.21
N SER A 60 2.76 0.58 -14.20
CA SER A 60 2.00 0.42 -12.96
C SER A 60 1.94 1.73 -12.16
N GLN A 61 3.05 2.46 -12.08
CA GLN A 61 3.07 3.78 -11.42
C GLN A 61 2.11 4.74 -12.10
N ALA A 62 2.08 4.80 -13.44
CA ALA A 62 1.18 5.66 -14.19
C ALA A 62 -0.30 5.30 -13.94
N LEU A 63 -0.63 4.01 -13.90
CA LEU A 63 -1.97 3.50 -13.59
C LEU A 63 -2.43 3.92 -12.18
N ILE A 64 -1.57 3.76 -11.18
CA ILE A 64 -1.85 4.17 -9.80
C ILE A 64 -1.96 5.70 -9.70
N LEU A 65 -1.08 6.45 -10.36
CA LEU A 65 -1.14 7.91 -10.36
C LEU A 65 -2.44 8.44 -10.97
N ASN A 66 -2.99 7.78 -11.99
CA ASN A 66 -4.29 8.17 -12.55
C ASN A 66 -5.42 8.00 -11.51
N LEU A 67 -5.35 6.97 -10.68
CA LEU A 67 -6.28 6.75 -9.56
C LEU A 67 -6.06 7.78 -8.45
N TRP A 68 -4.81 8.10 -8.11
CA TRP A 68 -4.47 8.91 -6.94
C TRP A 68 -4.50 10.43 -7.18
N ARG A 69 -4.27 10.88 -8.42
CA ARG A 69 -4.22 12.32 -8.78
C ARG A 69 -5.45 13.12 -8.30
N PRO A 70 -6.69 12.64 -8.43
CA PRO A 70 -7.87 13.34 -7.91
C PRO A 70 -7.84 13.56 -6.39
N HIS A 71 -7.12 12.71 -5.65
CA HIS A 71 -7.04 12.68 -4.19
C HIS A 71 -5.72 13.26 -3.65
N ALA A 72 -4.93 13.95 -4.47
CA ALA A 72 -3.59 14.43 -4.09
C ALA A 72 -3.57 15.31 -2.82
N LYS A 73 -4.64 16.07 -2.56
CA LYS A 73 -4.78 16.88 -1.33
C LYS A 73 -4.96 16.01 -0.09
N ASP A 74 -5.75 14.97 -0.21
CA ASP A 74 -6.06 14.02 0.86
C ASP A 74 -4.81 13.22 1.24
N PHE A 75 -4.03 12.77 0.24
CA PHE A 75 -2.70 12.16 0.46
C PHE A 75 -1.79 13.06 1.30
N ARG A 76 -1.74 14.35 0.96
CA ARG A 76 -0.86 15.29 1.64
C ARG A 76 -1.24 15.52 3.11
N GLN A 77 -2.54 15.58 3.40
CA GLN A 77 -3.03 15.76 4.78
C GLN A 77 -2.73 14.57 5.71
N GLN A 78 -2.56 13.36 5.15
CA GLN A 78 -2.26 12.16 5.93
C GLN A 78 -0.75 11.93 6.13
N ILE A 79 0.10 12.62 5.38
CA ILE A 79 1.56 12.47 5.40
C ILE A 79 2.26 13.63 6.13
N ASP A 80 1.69 14.85 6.08
CA ASP A 80 2.17 16.06 6.78
C ASP A 80 1.68 16.12 8.23
#